data_AF-A0A286C6C9-F1
#
_entry.id   AF-A0A286C6C9-F1
#
_cell.length_a   1.000
_cell.length_b   1.000
_cell.length_c   1.000
_cell.angle_alpha   90.00
_cell.angle_beta   90.00
_cell.angle_gamma   90.00
#
_symmetry.space_group_name_H-M   'P 1'
#
loop_
_entity.id
_entity.type
_entity.pdbx_description
1 polymer ?
#
loop_
_entity_poly.entity_id
_entity_poly.type
_entity_poly.pdbx_seq_one_letter_code
_entity_poly.pdbx_strand_id
1 'polypeptide(L)'
;MEIKILAVFLLSSSLMGSVLAQTSVSIGPKPDPQVAQLEMALNRLNQEQQSVYQQFQMIQDLRRNEIQDGHPLIVQGPPAMGGVKDAPPTNYDDNIRLQRERQERIQKYTDDLNRLYSRYAELGEQKKTLLDQIMELSKAPGR
;
A
#
# COMPACT_ATOMS: atom_id res chain seq x y z
N MET A 1 15.77 -31.72 22.54
CA MET A 1 14.85 -30.56 22.47
C MET A 1 15.73 -29.34 22.38
N GLU A 2 15.87 -28.74 21.19
CA GLU A 2 16.88 -27.71 20.99
C GLU A 2 16.28 -26.42 20.44
N ILE A 3 16.52 -25.36 21.21
CA ILE A 3 16.17 -23.96 20.97
C ILE A 3 17.04 -23.46 19.81
N LYS A 4 16.43 -23.10 18.68
CA LYS A 4 17.12 -22.46 17.55
C LYS A 4 16.88 -20.95 17.59
N ILE A 5 17.87 -20.23 18.10
CA ILE A 5 17.98 -18.77 17.97
C ILE A 5 19.08 -18.49 16.94
N LEU A 6 18.70 -17.69 15.93
CA LEU A 6 19.47 -16.73 15.12
C LEU A 6 21.00 -16.85 15.10
N ALA A 7 21.54 -17.02 13.90
CA ALA A 7 22.33 -16.01 13.17
C ALA A 7 23.36 -16.70 12.28
N VAL A 8 23.20 -16.63 10.95
CA VAL A 8 24.34 -16.61 10.02
C VAL A 8 23.97 -15.71 8.84
N PHE A 9 24.20 -14.42 9.05
CA PHE A 9 24.46 -13.46 7.98
C PHE A 9 25.96 -13.55 7.67
N LEU A 10 26.32 -13.49 6.38
CA LEU A 10 27.69 -13.32 5.86
C LEU A 10 28.62 -14.54 5.97
N LEU A 11 28.77 -15.28 4.87
CA LEU A 11 30.07 -15.49 4.21
C LEU A 11 29.87 -16.30 2.92
N SER A 12 30.03 -15.67 1.77
CA SER A 12 30.63 -16.34 0.61
C SER A 12 31.26 -15.29 -0.29
N SER A 13 32.41 -14.80 0.16
CA SER A 13 33.34 -14.08 -0.70
C SER A 13 34.01 -15.04 -1.68
N SER A 14 34.06 -14.60 -2.93
CA SER A 14 35.12 -14.84 -3.92
C SER A 14 35.47 -16.28 -4.35
N LEU A 15 35.02 -16.65 -5.54
CA LEU A 15 35.92 -17.19 -6.57
C LEU A 15 35.92 -16.25 -7.78
N MET A 16 37.09 -15.67 -8.06
CA MET A 16 37.46 -15.14 -9.37
C MET A 16 37.39 -16.30 -10.37
N GLY A 17 36.37 -16.28 -11.23
CA GLY A 17 36.36 -17.03 -12.47
C GLY A 17 36.59 -16.04 -13.61
N SER A 18 37.77 -16.10 -14.23
CA SER A 18 38.07 -15.40 -15.47
C SER A 18 36.99 -15.70 -16.51
N VAL A 19 36.20 -14.69 -16.89
CA VAL A 19 35.46 -14.73 -18.15
C VAL A 19 36.09 -13.68 -19.04
N LEU A 20 36.84 -14.18 -20.02
CA LEU A 20 37.29 -13.44 -21.18
C LEU A 20 36.19 -12.50 -21.67
N ALA A 21 36.61 -11.29 -22.03
CA ALA A 21 35.87 -10.40 -22.91
C ALA A 21 35.28 -11.20 -24.09
N GLN A 22 34.00 -11.51 -23.99
CA GLN A 22 33.17 -11.74 -25.15
C GLN A 22 32.26 -10.53 -25.21
N THR A 23 32.75 -9.49 -25.91
CA THR A 23 31.85 -8.58 -26.62
C THR A 23 31.09 -9.41 -27.64
N SER A 24 30.12 -10.21 -27.17
CA SER A 24 29.01 -10.60 -28.01
C SER A 24 28.30 -9.29 -28.30
N VAL A 25 28.60 -8.72 -29.46
CA VAL A 25 27.67 -7.82 -30.12
C VAL A 25 26.37 -8.64 -30.15
N SER A 26 25.46 -8.33 -29.24
CA SER A 26 24.11 -8.87 -29.28
C SER A 26 23.49 -8.26 -30.53
N ILE A 27 23.66 -8.95 -31.67
CA ILE A 27 22.80 -8.80 -32.84
C ILE A 27 21.50 -9.54 -32.49
N GLY A 28 20.90 -9.19 -31.36
CA GLY A 28 19.51 -9.50 -31.09
C GLY A 28 18.64 -8.57 -31.94
N PRO A 29 17.41 -8.98 -32.31
CA PRO A 29 16.46 -8.07 -32.92
C PRO A 29 16.36 -6.83 -32.03
N LYS A 30 16.50 -5.63 -32.60
CA LYS A 30 16.24 -4.41 -31.82
C LYS A 30 14.83 -4.53 -31.23
N PRO A 31 14.64 -4.29 -29.93
CA PRO A 31 13.31 -4.32 -29.33
C PRO A 31 12.38 -3.42 -30.16
N ASP A 32 11.20 -3.94 -30.50
CA ASP A 32 10.21 -3.15 -31.20
C ASP A 32 9.95 -1.87 -30.37
N PRO A 33 10.13 -0.67 -30.93
CA PRO A 33 9.94 0.58 -30.20
C PRO A 33 8.52 0.71 -29.64
N GLN A 34 7.53 0.03 -30.21
CA GLN A 34 6.16 0.00 -29.69
C GLN A 34 6.07 -0.85 -28.41
N VAL A 35 6.72 -2.03 -28.39
CA VAL A 35 6.77 -2.88 -27.19
C VAL A 35 7.46 -2.14 -26.04
N ALA A 36 8.58 -1.46 -26.30
CA ALA A 36 9.28 -0.68 -25.29
C ALA A 36 8.40 0.44 -24.69
N GLN A 37 7.56 1.10 -25.51
CA GLN A 37 6.62 2.12 -25.03
C GLN A 37 5.52 1.51 -24.14
N LEU A 38 4.97 0.36 -24.53
CA LEU A 38 3.96 -0.34 -23.74
C LEU A 38 4.52 -0.84 -22.40
N GLU A 39 5.76 -1.32 -22.37
CA GLU A 39 6.45 -1.70 -21.14
C GLU A 39 6.67 -0.49 -20.20
N MET A 40 7.05 0.67 -20.76
CA MET A 40 7.13 1.91 -19.97
C MET A 40 5.77 2.31 -19.39
N ALA A 41 4.69 2.21 -20.17
CA ALA A 41 3.34 2.47 -19.68
C ALA A 41 2.94 1.48 -18.58
N LEU A 42 3.23 0.19 -18.76
CA LEU A 42 2.99 -0.86 -17.76
C LEU A 42 3.73 -0.56 -16.45
N ASN A 43 4.98 -0.13 -16.53
CA ASN A 43 5.77 0.25 -15.36
C ASN A 43 5.19 1.46 -14.61
N ARG A 44 4.64 2.45 -15.33
CA ARG A 44 3.93 3.57 -14.71
C ARG A 44 2.66 3.10 -13.99
N LEU A 45 1.86 2.24 -14.62
CA LEU A 45 0.67 1.66 -13.97
C LEU A 45 1.06 0.79 -12.76
N ASN A 46 2.21 0.11 -12.80
CA ASN A 46 2.75 -0.63 -11.64
C ASN A 46 3.03 0.30 -10.46
N GLN A 47 3.73 1.41 -10.71
CA GLN A 47 4.02 2.41 -9.69
C GLN A 47 2.74 3.06 -9.13
N GLU A 48 1.79 3.40 -10.00
CA GLU A 48 0.53 3.98 -9.57
C GLU A 48 -0.27 2.99 -8.71
N GLN A 49 -0.36 1.73 -9.11
CA GLN A 49 -1.08 0.72 -8.34
C GLN A 49 -0.45 0.51 -6.95
N GLN A 50 0.89 0.54 -6.86
CA GLN A 50 1.59 0.48 -5.57
C GLN A 50 1.26 1.70 -4.69
N SER A 51 1.24 2.91 -5.28
CA SER A 51 0.87 4.13 -4.56
C SER A 51 -0.58 4.10 -4.05
N VAL A 52 -1.53 3.67 -4.90
CA VAL A 52 -2.95 3.53 -4.51
C VAL A 52 -3.11 2.53 -3.37
N TYR A 53 -2.39 1.40 -3.43
CA TYR A 53 -2.40 0.42 -2.35
C TYR A 53 -1.85 0.97 -1.03
N GLN A 54 -0.74 1.72 -1.07
CA GLN A 54 -0.16 2.37 0.10
C GLN A 54 -1.13 3.41 0.71
N GLN A 55 -1.76 4.22 -0.13
CA GLN A 55 -2.77 5.19 0.32
C GLN A 55 -3.97 4.48 0.96
N PHE A 56 -4.43 3.36 0.40
CA PHE A 56 -5.52 2.58 0.95
C PHE A 56 -5.19 2.09 2.37
N GLN A 57 -4.00 1.52 2.57
CA GLN A 57 -3.53 1.07 3.89
C GLN A 57 -3.50 2.22 4.90
N MET A 58 -2.98 3.38 4.51
CA MET A 58 -2.90 4.54 5.37
C MET A 58 -4.29 5.05 5.80
N ILE A 59 -5.24 5.19 4.85
CA ILE A 59 -6.61 5.63 5.18
C ILE A 59 -7.34 4.58 6.00
N GLN A 60 -7.10 3.29 5.75
CA GLN A 60 -7.67 2.20 6.54
C GLN A 60 -7.22 2.27 8.00
N ASP A 61 -5.93 2.56 8.24
CA ASP A 61 -5.40 2.74 9.59
C ASP A 61 -6.00 3.98 10.27
N LEU A 62 -6.12 5.12 9.57
CA LEU A 62 -6.79 6.32 10.12
C LEU A 62 -8.24 6.02 10.53
N ARG A 63 -9.00 5.33 9.67
CA ARG A 63 -10.36 4.92 9.99
C ARG A 63 -10.41 3.98 11.19
N ARG A 64 -9.48 3.02 11.28
CA ARG A 64 -9.39 2.11 12.42
C ARG A 64 -9.15 2.89 13.72
N ASN A 65 -8.23 3.85 13.70
CA ASN A 65 -7.92 4.69 14.86
C ASN A 65 -9.13 5.50 15.30
N GLU A 66 -9.85 6.17 14.38
CA GLU A 66 -11.07 6.92 14.73
C GLU A 66 -12.16 6.05 15.37
N ILE A 67 -12.27 4.77 14.97
CA ILE A 67 -13.23 3.82 15.54
C ILE A 67 -12.78 3.37 16.93
N GLN A 68 -11.49 3.06 17.10
CA GLN A 68 -10.91 2.61 18.37
C GLN A 68 -10.94 3.73 19.42
N ASP A 69 -10.59 4.95 19.03
CA ASP A 69 -10.67 6.16 19.85
C ASP A 69 -12.12 6.56 20.17
N GLY A 70 -13.10 5.98 19.46
CA GLY A 70 -14.54 6.23 19.60
C GLY A 70 -15.19 5.42 20.72
N HIS A 71 -14.48 4.46 21.31
CA HIS A 71 -14.91 3.91 22.58
C HIS A 71 -14.80 5.03 23.62
N PRO A 72 -15.89 5.37 24.32
CA PRO A 72 -15.73 6.22 25.48
C PRO A 72 -14.70 5.52 26.35
N LEU A 73 -13.66 6.27 26.73
CA LEU A 73 -13.11 6.08 28.06
C LEU A 73 -14.30 6.26 29.00
N ILE A 74 -15.12 5.21 29.17
CA ILE A 74 -15.72 4.93 30.46
C ILE A 74 -14.52 5.13 31.36
N VAL A 75 -14.61 6.11 32.23
CA VAL A 75 -13.68 6.37 33.30
C VAL A 75 -13.34 5.01 33.92
N GLN A 76 -12.31 4.34 33.40
CA GLN A 76 -11.67 3.17 33.98
C GLN A 76 -10.60 3.72 34.90
N GLY A 77 -10.98 4.70 35.71
CA GLY A 77 -10.49 4.70 37.07
C GLY A 77 -11.28 3.63 37.81
N PRO A 78 -10.68 2.90 38.76
CA PRO A 78 -11.45 2.50 39.93
C PRO A 78 -12.22 3.75 40.42
N PRO A 79 -13.43 3.63 41.01
CA PRO A 79 -13.99 4.77 41.70
C PRO A 79 -12.92 5.23 42.68
N ALA A 80 -12.34 6.41 42.44
CA ALA A 80 -11.39 6.97 43.35
C ALA A 80 -12.15 7.07 44.67
N MET A 81 -11.77 6.23 45.63
CA MET A 81 -11.95 6.52 47.04
C MET A 81 -11.30 7.90 47.25
N GLY A 82 -12.09 8.95 47.12
CA GLY A 82 -11.62 10.33 47.03
C GLY A 82 -12.05 10.99 45.72
N GLY A 83 -13.33 11.38 45.65
CA GLY A 83 -13.82 12.22 44.58
C GLY A 83 -12.96 13.49 44.45
N VAL A 84 -12.45 13.73 43.25
CA VAL A 84 -11.97 15.05 42.86
C VAL A 84 -13.23 15.91 42.75
N LYS A 85 -13.58 16.61 43.82
CA LYS A 85 -14.82 17.38 43.96
C LYS A 85 -14.94 18.55 42.97
N ASP A 86 -13.90 18.80 42.19
CA ASP A 86 -13.72 20.03 41.40
C ASP A 86 -13.47 19.79 39.89
N ALA A 87 -13.66 18.57 39.38
CA ALA A 87 -13.66 18.37 37.94
C ALA A 87 -15.04 18.77 37.38
N PRO A 88 -15.17 19.86 36.60
CA PRO A 88 -16.45 20.25 36.04
C PRO A 88 -16.97 19.11 35.14
N PRO A 89 -18.28 18.78 35.19
CA PRO A 89 -18.86 17.82 34.27
C PRO A 89 -18.51 18.20 32.83
N THR A 90 -18.06 17.24 32.02
CA THR A 90 -17.83 17.48 30.59
C THR A 90 -19.13 17.95 29.96
N ASN A 91 -19.10 19.10 29.27
CA ASN A 91 -20.27 19.70 28.64
C ASN A 91 -20.91 18.70 27.65
N TYR A 92 -22.19 18.40 27.87
CA TYR A 92 -22.96 17.47 27.04
C TYR A 92 -22.91 17.86 25.56
N ASP A 93 -23.09 19.15 25.25
CA ASP A 93 -23.12 19.65 23.87
C ASP A 93 -21.76 19.47 23.17
N ASP A 94 -20.67 19.63 23.92
CA ASP A 94 -19.31 19.43 23.39
C ASP A 94 -19.04 17.95 23.08
N ASN A 95 -19.54 17.03 23.91
CA ASN A 95 -19.45 15.59 23.63
C ASN A 95 -20.27 15.20 22.40
N ILE A 96 -21.50 15.71 22.27
CA ILE A 96 -22.35 15.44 21.09
C ILE A 96 -21.71 15.99 19.82
N ARG A 97 -21.12 17.19 19.88
CA ARG A 97 -20.38 17.78 18.75
C ARG A 97 -19.18 16.92 18.36
N LEU A 98 -18.36 16.50 19.33
CA LEU A 98 -17.19 15.65 19.09
C LEU A 98 -17.57 14.29 18.46
N GLN A 99 -18.66 13.68 18.92
CA GLN A 99 -19.16 12.42 18.36
C GLN A 99 -19.61 12.59 16.91
N ARG A 100 -20.29 13.71 16.59
CA ARG A 100 -20.71 14.02 15.22
C ARG A 100 -19.51 14.21 14.29
N GLU A 101 -18.55 15.05 14.68
CA GLU A 101 -17.34 15.30 13.89
C GLU A 101 -16.54 14.03 13.63
N ARG A 102 -16.46 13.13 14.63
CA ARG A 102 -15.86 11.80 14.47
C ARG A 102 -16.59 10.97 13.42
N GLN A 103 -17.92 10.91 13.50
CA GLN A 103 -18.72 10.15 12.54
C GLN A 103 -18.55 10.68 11.11
N GLU A 104 -18.44 11.99 10.95
CA GLU A 104 -18.13 12.64 9.67
C GLU A 104 -16.75 12.23 9.14
N ARG A 105 -15.71 12.19 9.99
CA ARG A 105 -14.37 11.71 9.59
C ARG A 105 -14.38 10.24 9.18
N ILE A 106 -15.07 9.38 9.93
CA ILE A 106 -15.21 7.95 9.58
C ILE A 106 -15.90 7.78 8.24
N GLN A 107 -16.95 8.56 7.97
CA GLN A 107 -17.65 8.51 6.69
C GLN A 107 -16.73 8.94 5.55
N LYS A 108 -16.03 10.07 5.71
CA LYS A 108 -15.05 10.55 4.73
C LYS A 108 -13.99 9.49 4.41
N TYR A 109 -13.39 8.87 5.41
CA TYR A 109 -12.40 7.81 5.18
C TYR A 109 -13.01 6.59 4.47
N THR A 110 -14.28 6.28 4.74
CA THR A 110 -14.98 5.19 4.04
C THR A 110 -15.16 5.50 2.56
N ASP A 111 -15.55 6.74 2.22
CA ASP A 111 -15.70 7.18 0.83
C ASP A 111 -14.35 7.20 0.10
N ASP A 112 -13.29 7.67 0.75
CA ASP A 112 -11.93 7.66 0.22
C ASP A 112 -11.44 6.23 -0.07
N LEU A 113 -11.70 5.26 0.82
CA LEU A 113 -11.37 3.84 0.62
C LEU A 113 -12.12 3.25 -0.59
N ASN A 114 -13.41 3.56 -0.76
CA ASN A 114 -14.20 3.10 -1.90
C ASN A 114 -13.65 3.63 -3.23
N ARG A 115 -13.24 4.91 -3.25
CA ARG A 115 -12.62 5.53 -4.41
C ARG A 115 -11.27 4.89 -4.75
N LEU A 116 -10.42 4.65 -3.75
CA LEU A 116 -9.12 4.00 -3.93
C LEU A 116 -9.27 2.55 -4.43
N TYR A 117 -10.26 1.81 -3.91
CA TYR A 117 -10.59 0.47 -4.40
C TYR A 117 -10.99 0.49 -5.89
N SER A 118 -11.88 1.41 -6.26
CA SER A 118 -12.33 1.57 -7.65
C SER A 118 -11.16 1.89 -8.57
N ARG A 119 -10.29 2.82 -8.16
CA ARG A 119 -9.08 3.17 -8.92
C ARG A 119 -8.13 1.98 -9.06
N TYR A 120 -7.95 1.19 -8.01
CA TYR A 120 -7.11 0.00 -8.05
C TYR A 120 -7.62 -1.02 -9.09
N ALA A 121 -8.94 -1.24 -9.13
CA ALA A 121 -9.57 -2.12 -10.11
C ALA A 121 -9.41 -1.60 -11.56
N GLU A 122 -9.63 -0.31 -11.78
CA GLU A 122 -9.40 0.34 -13.09
C GLU A 122 -7.96 0.14 -13.58
N LEU A 123 -6.97 0.35 -12.70
CA LEU A 123 -5.56 0.13 -13.03
C LEU A 123 -5.29 -1.33 -13.39
N GLY A 124 -5.97 -2.28 -12.74
CA GLY A 124 -5.90 -3.71 -13.07
C GLY A 124 -6.36 -4.01 -14.50
N GLU A 125 -7.50 -3.45 -14.91
CA GLU A 125 -8.03 -3.62 -16.28
C GLU A 125 -7.13 -2.96 -17.34
N GLN A 126 -6.60 -1.78 -17.06
CA GLN A 126 -5.65 -1.11 -17.95
C GLN A 126 -4.37 -1.93 -18.13
N LYS A 127 -3.84 -2.50 -17.05
CA LYS A 127 -2.66 -3.38 -17.13
C LYS A 127 -2.92 -4.62 -17.96
N LYS A 128 -4.07 -5.28 -17.76
CA LYS A 128 -4.45 -6.44 -18.55
C LYS A 128 -4.47 -6.10 -20.04
N THR A 129 -5.08 -4.98 -20.40
CA THR A 129 -5.11 -4.49 -21.79
C THR A 129 -3.71 -4.28 -22.37
N LEU A 130 -2.80 -3.65 -21.61
CA LEU A 130 -1.41 -3.45 -22.07
C LEU A 130 -0.65 -4.77 -22.23
N LEU A 131 -0.83 -5.71 -21.31
CA LEU A 131 -0.21 -7.03 -21.39
C LEU A 131 -0.71 -7.81 -22.62
N ASP A 132 -2.01 -7.75 -22.90
CA ASP A 132 -2.59 -8.37 -24.10
C ASP A 132 -1.97 -7.75 -25.37
N GLN A 133 -1.80 -6.43 -25.44
CA GLN A 133 -1.15 -5.75 -26.57
C GLN A 133 0.31 -6.17 -26.75
N ILE A 134 1.08 -6.26 -25.66
CA ILE A 134 2.47 -6.73 -25.68
C ILE A 134 2.54 -8.19 -26.17
N MET A 135 1.61 -9.03 -25.71
CA MET A 135 1.52 -10.42 -26.14
C MET A 135 1.19 -10.56 -27.62
N GLU A 136 0.29 -9.74 -28.15
CA GLU A 136 -0.04 -9.78 -29.58
C GLU A 136 1.11 -9.28 -30.46
N LEU A 137 1.79 -8.20 -30.07
CA LEU A 137 2.96 -7.69 -30.79
C LEU A 137 4.13 -8.69 -30.76
N SER A 138 4.34 -9.37 -29.63
CA SER A 138 5.41 -10.38 -29.49
C SER A 138 5.13 -11.69 -30.24
N LYS A 139 3.88 -11.97 -30.61
CA LYS A 139 3.49 -13.09 -31.49
C LYS A 139 3.54 -12.75 -32.99
N ALA A 140 3.61 -11.46 -33.34
CA ALA A 140 3.66 -10.99 -34.71
C ALA A 140 5.08 -10.75 -35.32
N PRO A 141 6.21 -11.34 -34.87
CA PRO A 141 7.55 -10.95 -35.35
C PRO A 141 7.91 -11.54 -36.73
N GLY A 142 6.95 -11.71 -37.65
CA GLY A 142 7.17 -12.41 -38.92
C GLY A 142 6.13 -12.22 -40.02
N ARG A 143 5.56 -11.02 -40.17
CA ARG A 143 4.88 -10.63 -41.43
C ARG A 143 5.50 -9.37 -42.01
#